data_AF-A0A9D5MUV7-F1
#
_entry.id   AF-A0A9D5MUV7-F1
#
_cell.length_a   1.000
_cell.length_b   1.000
_cell.length_c   1.000
_cell.angle_alpha   90.00
_cell.angle_beta   90.00
_cell.angle_gamma   90.00
#
_symmetry.space_group_name_H-M   'P 1'
#
loop_
_entity.id
_entity.type
_entity.pdbx_description
1 polymer ?
#
loop_
_entity_poly.entity_id
_entity_poly.type
_entity_poly.pdbx_seq_one_letter_code
_entity_poly.pdbx_strand_id
1 'polypeptide(L)'
;MNRKFDQLTIMDAFIMEKVLGNVKIGRRFMKHLIGKRIHHIVCPKNNIVKQKDGTTGVFVEIYISGKEKRVINVTLYLCREDKFGRGCPVYCFEEICKEAPDLKPIESAQQIYIVPADNLEDKQLDEEIKAFLYYIKNPKDKRTNLIKMIDDEVRRIKMNKLFKKEYEELQREETEKQQRIYAEICKRGKKTPSVVI
;
A
#
# COMPACT_ATOMS: atom_id res chain seq x y z
N MET A 1 -1.00 -14.04 -12.94
CA MET A 1 -0.64 -15.09 -11.96
C MET A 1 -1.00 -14.68 -10.52
N ASN A 2 -1.94 -15.39 -9.88
CA ASN A 2 -2.27 -15.22 -8.46
C ASN A 2 -1.23 -15.96 -7.61
N ARG A 3 -0.54 -15.24 -6.71
CA ARG A 3 0.45 -15.83 -5.79
C ARG A 3 -0.24 -16.68 -4.72
N LYS A 4 0.41 -17.75 -4.27
CA LYS A 4 -0.07 -18.50 -3.10
C LYS A 4 0.14 -17.67 -1.83
N PHE A 5 -0.74 -17.85 -0.84
CA PHE A 5 -0.66 -17.13 0.44
C PHE A 5 0.73 -17.16 1.08
N ASP A 6 1.38 -18.33 1.09
CA ASP A 6 2.68 -18.54 1.72
C ASP A 6 3.81 -17.76 1.01
N GLN A 7 3.62 -17.44 -0.27
CA GLN A 7 4.55 -16.68 -1.11
C GLN A 7 4.36 -15.16 -1.01
N LEU A 8 3.33 -14.69 -0.32
CA LEU A 8 3.11 -13.26 -0.13
C LEU A 8 4.25 -12.65 0.70
N THR A 9 4.50 -11.38 0.49
CA THR A 9 5.55 -10.58 1.13
C THR A 9 4.93 -9.28 1.62
N ILE A 10 5.70 -8.47 2.35
CA ILE A 10 5.24 -7.13 2.76
C ILE A 10 4.84 -6.25 1.57
N MET A 11 5.35 -6.54 0.37
CA MET A 11 5.00 -5.84 -0.89
C MET A 11 3.61 -6.18 -1.42
N ASP A 12 2.99 -7.26 -0.96
CA ASP A 12 1.67 -7.66 -1.41
C ASP A 12 0.61 -6.94 -0.57
N ALA A 13 -0.34 -6.26 -1.24
CA ALA A 13 -1.29 -5.35 -0.60
C ALA A 13 -2.07 -5.99 0.56
N PHE A 14 -2.42 -7.28 0.47
CA PHE A 14 -3.08 -8.01 1.55
C PHE A 14 -2.21 -8.06 2.83
N ILE A 15 -0.92 -8.34 2.70
CA ILE A 15 -0.02 -8.37 3.86
C ILE A 15 0.15 -6.96 4.42
N MET A 16 0.38 -5.97 3.55
CA MET A 16 0.55 -4.59 3.96
C MET A 16 -0.71 -4.05 4.67
N GLU A 17 -1.90 -4.41 4.18
CA GLU A 17 -3.20 -4.08 4.77
C GLU A 17 -3.29 -4.59 6.21
N LYS A 18 -3.00 -5.86 6.46
CA LYS A 18 -3.01 -6.43 7.81
C LYS A 18 -1.94 -5.82 8.72
N VAL A 19 -0.75 -5.52 8.19
CA VAL A 19 0.33 -4.88 8.95
C VAL A 19 -0.04 -3.45 9.35
N LEU A 20 -0.61 -2.66 8.44
CA LEU A 20 -1.06 -1.30 8.74
C LEU A 20 -2.29 -1.30 9.66
N GLY A 21 -3.13 -2.34 9.59
CA GLY A 21 -4.25 -2.56 10.49
C GLY A 21 -3.84 -2.75 11.97
N ASN A 22 -2.59 -3.16 12.22
CA ASN A 22 -2.03 -3.11 13.57
C ASN A 22 -1.76 -1.66 13.97
N VAL A 23 -2.65 -1.05 14.76
CA VAL A 23 -2.62 0.38 15.14
C VAL A 23 -1.24 0.84 15.63
N LYS A 24 -0.51 -0.01 16.37
CA LYS A 24 0.83 0.34 16.87
C LYS A 24 1.86 0.44 15.74
N ILE A 25 1.86 -0.53 14.83
CA ILE A 25 2.77 -0.57 13.68
C ILE A 25 2.38 0.50 12.67
N GLY A 26 1.12 0.51 12.22
CA GLY A 26 0.59 1.47 11.24
C GLY A 26 0.82 2.91 11.67
N ARG A 27 0.52 3.27 12.93
CA ARG A 27 0.75 4.63 13.43
C ARG A 27 2.23 5.02 13.43
N ARG A 28 3.14 4.11 13.78
CA ARG A 28 4.59 4.39 13.76
C ARG A 28 5.09 4.53 12.33
N PHE A 29 4.74 3.60 11.45
CA PHE A 29 5.15 3.62 10.05
C PHE A 29 4.66 4.89 9.35
N MET A 30 3.37 5.22 9.46
CA MET A 30 2.82 6.41 8.82
C MET A 30 3.37 7.72 9.41
N LYS A 31 3.76 7.73 10.69
CA LYS A 31 4.43 8.90 11.31
C LYS A 31 5.75 9.19 10.60
N HIS A 32 6.57 8.16 10.35
CA HIS A 32 7.84 8.30 9.63
C HIS A 32 7.62 8.61 8.14
N LEU A 33 6.59 8.02 7.53
CA LEU A 33 6.31 8.21 6.10
C LEU A 33 5.80 9.62 5.77
N ILE A 34 4.93 10.19 6.61
CA ILE A 34 4.30 11.51 6.37
C ILE A 34 5.08 12.64 7.07
N GLY A 35 5.92 12.32 8.07
CA GLY A 35 6.63 13.32 8.86
C GLY A 35 5.73 14.15 9.79
N LYS A 36 4.51 13.67 10.07
CA LYS A 36 3.53 14.36 10.93
C LYS A 36 3.21 13.54 12.19
N ARG A 37 2.79 14.22 13.27
CA ARG A 37 2.32 13.55 14.49
C ARG A 37 0.92 12.97 14.28
N ILE A 38 0.82 11.64 14.33
CA ILE A 38 -0.44 10.92 14.13
C ILE A 38 -1.05 10.54 15.49
N HIS A 39 -2.30 10.95 15.70
CA HIS A 39 -3.10 10.57 16.88
C HIS A 39 -3.61 9.13 16.73
N HIS A 40 -4.29 8.88 15.62
CA HIS A 40 -4.99 7.64 15.35
C HIS A 40 -4.92 7.31 13.85
N ILE A 41 -4.94 6.01 13.54
CA ILE A 41 -4.99 5.48 12.18
C ILE A 41 -6.15 4.50 12.09
N VAL A 42 -6.92 4.57 11.01
CA VAL A 42 -8.01 3.64 10.71
C VAL A 42 -7.71 2.98 9.37
N CYS A 43 -7.80 1.65 9.35
CA CYS A 43 -7.81 0.87 8.12
C CYS A 43 -9.25 0.42 7.90
N PRO A 44 -10.03 1.10 7.04
CA PRO A 44 -11.42 0.75 6.82
C PRO A 44 -11.54 -0.63 6.15
N LYS A 45 -12.74 -1.23 6.19
CA LYS A 45 -13.01 -2.46 5.44
C LYS A 45 -12.86 -2.20 3.95
N ASN A 46 -12.40 -3.20 3.19
CA ASN A 46 -12.17 -3.10 1.74
C ASN A 46 -11.21 -1.97 1.36
N ASN A 47 -10.17 -1.77 2.16
CA ASN A 47 -9.15 -0.77 1.92
C ASN A 47 -8.10 -1.16 0.87
N ILE A 48 -8.25 -2.28 0.17
CA ILE A 48 -7.38 -2.63 -0.94
C ILE A 48 -7.90 -1.94 -2.21
N VAL A 49 -7.11 -1.03 -2.77
CA VAL A 49 -7.46 -0.24 -3.97
C VAL A 49 -6.72 -0.80 -5.18
N LYS A 50 -7.41 -1.06 -6.28
CA LYS A 50 -6.81 -1.50 -7.55
C LYS A 50 -6.86 -0.38 -8.60
N GLN A 51 -5.71 -0.02 -9.15
CA GLN A 51 -5.60 0.90 -10.27
C GLN A 51 -5.83 0.15 -11.60
N LYS A 52 -6.19 0.91 -12.65
CA LYS A 52 -6.40 0.36 -14.00
C LYS A 52 -5.14 -0.26 -14.61
N ASP A 53 -3.97 0.21 -14.19
CA ASP A 53 -2.67 -0.33 -14.62
C ASP A 53 -2.27 -1.64 -13.89
N GLY A 54 -3.15 -2.17 -13.04
CA GLY A 54 -2.91 -3.37 -12.24
C GLY A 54 -2.19 -3.12 -10.91
N THR A 55 -1.74 -1.88 -10.63
CA THR A 55 -1.14 -1.54 -9.34
C THR A 55 -2.18 -1.67 -8.24
N THR A 56 -1.84 -2.41 -7.18
CA THR A 56 -2.70 -2.52 -5.99
C THR A 56 -2.08 -1.72 -4.84
N GLY A 57 -2.91 -0.97 -4.12
CA GLY A 57 -2.52 -0.18 -2.95
C GLY A 57 -3.42 -0.45 -1.75
N VAL A 58 -3.03 0.11 -0.61
CA VAL A 58 -3.76 0.03 0.66
C VAL A 58 -4.19 1.44 1.06
N PHE A 59 -5.48 1.63 1.25
CA PHE A 59 -6.10 2.84 1.72
C PHE A 59 -6.10 2.89 3.25
N VAL A 60 -5.76 4.04 3.82
CA VAL A 60 -5.77 4.29 5.26
C VAL A 60 -6.26 5.69 5.54
N GLU A 61 -7.02 5.84 6.61
CA GLU A 61 -7.48 7.14 7.11
C GLU A 61 -6.64 7.52 8.33
N ILE A 62 -6.05 8.70 8.30
CA ILE A 62 -5.07 9.15 9.30
C ILE A 62 -5.59 10.40 9.97
N TYR A 63 -5.72 10.32 11.29
CA TYR A 63 -6.13 11.43 12.14
C TYR A 63 -4.90 12.09 12.74
N ILE A 64 -4.61 13.31 12.30
CA ILE A 64 -3.40 14.04 12.70
C ILE A 64 -3.68 14.89 13.94
N SER A 65 -2.72 14.87 14.87
CA SER A 65 -2.73 15.75 16.03
C SER A 65 -2.17 17.13 15.66
N GLY A 66 -2.95 18.18 15.85
CA GLY A 66 -2.53 19.57 15.63
C GLY A 66 -3.45 20.55 16.36
N LYS A 67 -3.29 21.86 16.10
CA LYS A 67 -4.22 22.89 16.60
C LYS A 67 -5.65 22.67 16.07
N GLU A 68 -5.76 22.12 14.87
CA GLU A 68 -7.01 21.67 14.25
C GLU A 68 -6.95 20.16 14.05
N LYS A 69 -8.05 19.46 14.35
CA LYS A 69 -8.19 18.05 13.99
C LYS A 69 -8.40 17.96 12.48
N ARG A 70 -7.52 17.23 11.80
CA ARG A 70 -7.61 16.99 10.36
C ARG A 70 -7.53 15.50 10.07
N VAL A 71 -8.29 15.07 9.09
CA VAL A 71 -8.27 13.70 8.55
C VAL A 71 -7.56 13.74 7.21
N ILE A 72 -6.61 12.82 7.01
CA ILE A 72 -5.92 12.62 5.74
C ILE A 72 -6.26 11.22 5.24
N ASN A 73 -6.77 11.15 4.03
CA ASN A 73 -7.02 9.91 3.31
C ASN A 73 -5.76 9.56 2.53
N VAL A 74 -5.10 8.45 2.84
CA VAL A 74 -3.85 8.05 2.19
C VAL A 74 -4.04 6.73 1.47
N THR A 75 -3.71 6.70 0.19
CA THR A 75 -3.55 5.43 -0.54
C THR A 75 -2.08 5.15 -0.73
N LEU A 76 -1.61 4.04 -0.16
CA LEU A 76 -0.23 3.59 -0.22
C LEU A 76 -0.06 2.51 -1.28
N TYR A 77 0.81 2.74 -2.24
CA TYR A 77 1.18 1.79 -3.29
C TYR A 77 2.60 1.30 -3.07
N LEU A 78 2.78 -0.01 -2.95
CA LEU A 78 4.10 -0.65 -2.93
C LEU A 78 4.44 -1.14 -4.34
N CYS A 79 5.30 -0.41 -5.03
CA CYS A 79 5.63 -0.64 -6.44
C CYS A 79 6.88 -1.52 -6.57
N ARG A 80 6.90 -2.40 -7.57
CA ARG A 80 8.08 -3.23 -7.88
C ARG A 80 9.10 -2.50 -8.74
N GLU A 81 8.65 -1.52 -9.52
CA GLU A 81 9.46 -0.75 -10.44
C GLU A 81 9.07 0.72 -10.40
N ASP A 82 10.00 1.59 -10.78
CA ASP A 82 9.76 3.03 -10.86
C ASP A 82 9.04 3.40 -12.16
N LYS A 83 7.70 3.34 -12.14
CA LYS A 83 6.87 3.71 -13.29
C LYS A 83 6.92 5.19 -13.66
N PHE A 84 7.49 6.06 -12.81
CA PHE A 84 7.59 7.49 -13.04
C PHE A 84 8.96 7.90 -13.62
N GLY A 85 9.96 7.02 -13.55
CA GLY A 85 11.29 7.22 -14.13
C GLY A 85 12.05 8.41 -13.54
N ARG A 86 11.84 8.75 -12.26
CA ARG A 86 12.54 9.86 -11.58
C ARG A 86 13.53 9.40 -10.52
N GLY A 87 13.62 8.09 -10.25
CA GLY A 87 14.54 7.53 -9.26
C GLY A 87 14.25 7.97 -7.83
N CYS A 88 13.00 8.35 -7.52
CA CYS A 88 12.59 8.66 -6.16
C CYS A 88 12.09 7.37 -5.46
N PRO A 89 12.59 7.05 -4.26
CA PRO A 89 12.13 5.87 -3.53
C PRO A 89 10.73 6.05 -2.92
N VAL A 90 10.29 7.29 -2.73
CA VAL A 90 8.96 7.64 -2.25
C VAL A 90 8.44 8.81 -3.09
N TYR A 91 7.30 8.63 -3.74
CA TYR A 91 6.55 9.69 -4.40
C TYR A 91 5.31 10.01 -3.58
N CYS A 92 5.04 11.29 -3.35
CA CYS A 92 3.82 11.76 -2.69
C CYS A 92 3.08 12.69 -3.64
N PHE A 93 1.82 12.38 -3.90
CA PHE A 93 0.90 13.20 -4.67
C PHE A 93 -0.21 13.70 -3.76
N GLU A 94 -0.58 14.97 -3.95
CA GLU A 94 -1.68 15.61 -3.25
C GLU A 94 -2.52 16.44 -4.23
N GLU A 95 -3.78 16.66 -3.86
CA GLU A 95 -4.69 17.51 -4.63
C GLU A 95 -4.41 18.98 -4.35
N ILE A 96 -4.39 19.77 -5.42
CA ILE A 96 -4.24 21.23 -5.37
C ILE A 96 -5.44 21.89 -6.05
N CYS A 97 -5.97 22.96 -5.45
CA CYS A 97 -6.97 23.78 -6.12
C CYS A 97 -6.28 24.60 -7.22
N LYS A 98 -6.86 24.62 -8.42
CA LYS A 98 -6.26 25.30 -9.58
C LYS A 98 -6.45 26.81 -9.51
N GLU A 99 -7.59 27.24 -8.98
CA GLU A 99 -8.02 28.63 -8.89
C GLU A 99 -7.36 29.35 -7.70
N ALA A 100 -7.10 28.61 -6.62
CA ALA A 100 -6.43 29.09 -5.42
C ALA A 100 -5.46 28.02 -4.89
N PRO A 101 -4.21 27.95 -5.41
CA PRO A 101 -3.24 26.91 -5.03
C PRO A 101 -2.86 26.86 -3.56
N ASP A 102 -3.12 27.94 -2.81
CA ASP A 102 -2.94 28.05 -1.36
C ASP A 102 -4.10 27.46 -0.55
N LEU A 103 -5.28 27.31 -1.17
CA LEU A 103 -6.46 26.70 -0.55
C LEU A 103 -6.24 25.19 -0.39
N LYS A 104 -6.29 24.74 0.87
CA LYS A 104 -6.20 23.32 1.20
C LYS A 104 -7.58 22.65 1.17
N PRO A 105 -7.71 21.45 0.59
CA PRO A 105 -8.93 20.66 0.69
C PRO A 105 -9.34 20.43 2.15
N ILE A 106 -10.65 20.36 2.39
CA ILE A 106 -11.23 20.05 3.71
C ILE A 106 -10.77 18.66 4.16
N GLU A 107 -10.81 17.70 3.23
CA GLU A 107 -10.23 16.36 3.36
C GLU A 107 -9.13 16.21 2.32
N SER A 108 -7.89 15.98 2.75
CA SER A 108 -6.78 15.79 1.82
C SER A 108 -6.67 14.32 1.45
N ALA A 109 -6.78 14.02 0.16
CA ALA A 109 -6.39 12.73 -0.40
C ALA A 109 -4.91 12.78 -0.82
N GLN A 110 -4.11 11.85 -0.29
CA GLN A 110 -2.72 11.67 -0.67
C GLN A 110 -2.51 10.29 -1.28
N GLN A 111 -1.75 10.25 -2.37
CA GLN A 111 -1.28 8.99 -2.95
C GLN A 111 0.22 8.89 -2.74
N ILE A 112 0.65 7.84 -2.05
CA ILE A 112 2.06 7.61 -1.77
C ILE A 112 2.49 6.35 -2.50
N TYR A 113 3.52 6.46 -3.33
CA TYR A 113 4.13 5.33 -4.02
C TYR A 113 5.51 5.08 -3.42
N ILE A 114 5.73 3.88 -2.88
CA ILE A 114 7.02 3.43 -2.37
C ILE A 114 7.63 2.50 -3.40
N VAL A 115 8.84 2.83 -3.83
CA VAL A 115 9.61 2.08 -4.82
C VAL A 115 10.95 1.66 -4.18
N PRO A 116 11.26 0.37 -4.09
CA PRO A 116 12.56 -0.10 -3.62
C PRO A 116 13.69 0.44 -4.52
N ALA A 117 14.66 1.16 -3.94
CA ALA A 117 15.82 1.69 -4.66
C ALA A 117 17.13 1.08 -4.10
N ASP A 118 18.15 0.91 -4.95
CA ASP A 118 19.42 0.24 -4.58
C ASP A 118 20.33 1.15 -3.76
N ASN A 119 20.46 2.40 -4.18
CA ASN A 119 21.20 3.42 -3.46
C ASN A 119 20.24 4.43 -2.83
N LEU A 120 20.32 4.54 -1.49
CA LEU A 120 19.54 5.48 -0.68
C LEU A 120 20.43 6.49 0.05
N GLU A 121 21.76 6.44 -0.11
CA GLU A 121 22.71 7.27 0.64
C GLU A 121 22.52 8.76 0.33
N ASP A 122 22.39 9.09 -0.96
CA ASP A 122 22.17 10.46 -1.43
C ASP A 122 20.71 10.92 -1.30
N LYS A 123 19.81 10.06 -0.79
CA LYS A 123 18.39 10.37 -0.68
C LYS A 123 18.09 10.95 0.71
N GLN A 124 17.60 12.18 0.74
CA GLN A 124 17.07 12.80 1.95
C GLN A 124 15.74 12.13 2.33
N LEU A 125 15.81 11.08 3.14
CA LEU A 125 14.68 10.26 3.55
C LEU A 125 14.81 9.90 5.03
N ASP A 126 13.68 9.77 5.72
CA ASP A 126 13.63 9.30 7.11
C ASP A 126 14.30 7.93 7.25
N GLU A 127 15.15 7.77 8.28
CA GLU A 127 15.97 6.57 8.48
C GLU A 127 15.13 5.30 8.72
N GLU A 128 13.93 5.40 9.30
CA GLU A 128 13.02 4.25 9.43
C GLU A 128 12.43 3.87 8.07
N ILE A 129 12.19 4.83 7.18
CA ILE A 129 11.74 4.55 5.81
C ILE A 129 12.87 3.97 4.96
N LYS A 130 14.11 4.45 5.10
CA LYS A 130 15.28 3.81 4.49
C LYS A 130 15.43 2.35 4.96
N ALA A 131 15.32 2.12 6.26
CA ALA A 131 15.37 0.77 6.83
C ALA A 131 14.25 -0.13 6.27
N PHE A 132 13.04 0.41 6.06
CA PHE A 132 11.93 -0.32 5.45
C PHE A 132 12.22 -0.70 3.99
N LEU A 133 12.82 0.21 3.21
CA LEU A 133 13.23 -0.06 1.83
C LEU A 133 14.31 -1.14 1.75
N TYR A 134 15.30 -1.10 2.65
CA TYR A 134 16.30 -2.18 2.75
C TYR A 134 15.67 -3.51 3.14
N TYR A 135 14.72 -3.51 4.08
CA TYR A 135 13.99 -4.71 4.50
C TYR A 135 13.20 -5.34 3.35
N ILE A 136 12.55 -4.54 2.49
CA ILE A 136 11.84 -5.04 1.31
C ILE A 136 12.78 -5.86 0.42
N LYS A 137 14.03 -5.40 0.23
CA LYS A 137 15.03 -6.07 -0.62
C LYS A 137 15.66 -7.27 0.07
N ASN A 138 15.96 -7.12 1.36
CA ASN A 138 16.57 -8.13 2.18
C ASN A 138 15.76 -8.29 3.47
N PRO A 139 14.81 -9.24 3.53
CA PRO A 139 13.99 -9.46 4.73
C PRO A 139 14.79 -9.88 5.98
N LYS A 140 16.09 -10.17 5.87
CA LYS A 140 16.96 -10.40 7.03
C LYS A 140 17.43 -9.09 7.68
N ASP A 141 17.41 -7.98 6.94
CA ASP A 141 17.81 -6.66 7.44
C ASP A 141 16.71 -6.08 8.32
N LYS A 142 16.79 -6.40 9.61
CA LYS A 142 15.85 -5.96 10.65
C LYS A 142 16.54 -4.98 11.59
N ARG A 143 17.23 -4.00 11.00
CA ARG A 143 18.12 -3.08 11.73
C ARG A 143 17.42 -2.20 12.75
N THR A 144 16.14 -1.86 12.56
CA THR A 144 15.38 -1.04 13.53
C THR A 144 14.31 -1.81 14.26
N ASN A 145 13.86 -1.25 15.38
CA ASN A 145 12.75 -1.80 16.16
C ASN A 145 11.43 -1.78 15.37
N LEU A 146 11.20 -0.78 14.52
CA LEU A 146 10.00 -0.77 13.68
C LEU A 146 10.04 -1.90 12.64
N ILE A 147 11.19 -2.12 12.00
CA ILE A 147 11.33 -3.21 11.02
C ILE A 147 11.17 -4.58 11.67
N LYS A 148 11.73 -4.79 12.86
CA LYS A 148 11.48 -6.03 13.64
C LYS A 148 10.00 -6.25 13.91
N MET A 149 9.29 -5.21 14.36
CA MET A 149 7.84 -5.28 14.60
C MET A 149 7.05 -5.60 13.32
N ILE A 150 7.39 -4.98 12.19
CA ILE A 150 6.76 -5.26 10.89
C ILE A 150 7.00 -6.73 10.51
N ASP A 151 8.25 -7.19 10.61
CA ASP A 151 8.61 -8.55 10.22
C ASP A 151 7.94 -9.62 11.10
N ASP A 152 7.88 -9.39 12.42
CA ASP A 152 7.15 -10.25 13.35
C ASP A 152 5.66 -10.30 13.01
N GLU A 153 5.06 -9.17 12.66
CA GLU A 153 3.66 -9.09 12.24
C GLU A 153 3.41 -9.82 10.92
N VAL A 154 4.30 -9.69 9.93
CA VAL A 154 4.24 -10.46 8.69
C VAL A 154 4.27 -11.96 8.97
N ARG A 155 5.15 -12.43 9.86
CA ARG A 155 5.17 -13.85 10.26
C ARG A 155 3.87 -14.27 10.94
N ARG A 156 3.35 -13.46 11.87
CA ARG A 156 2.07 -13.71 12.55
C ARG A 156 0.92 -13.83 11.55
N ILE A 157 0.86 -12.93 10.56
CA ILE A 157 -0.14 -12.95 9.51
C ILE A 157 -0.04 -14.25 8.70
N LYS A 158 1.17 -14.64 8.29
CA LYS A 158 1.41 -15.88 7.53
C LYS A 158 1.05 -17.16 8.28
N MET A 159 1.14 -17.17 9.62
CA MET A 159 0.73 -18.31 10.43
C MET A 159 -0.77 -18.35 10.71
N ASN A 160 -1.51 -17.28 10.40
CA ASN A 160 -2.93 -17.17 10.71
C ASN A 160 -3.79 -17.86 9.64
N LYS A 161 -4.39 -19.00 10.01
CA LYS A 161 -5.29 -19.78 9.14
C LYS A 161 -6.52 -18.99 8.68
N LEU A 162 -7.03 -18.06 9.50
CA LEU A 162 -8.17 -17.23 9.12
C LEU A 162 -7.78 -16.25 8.02
N PHE A 163 -6.61 -15.61 8.12
CA PHE A 163 -6.12 -14.72 7.06
C PHE A 163 -5.78 -15.48 5.78
N LYS A 164 -5.29 -16.71 5.88
CA LYS A 164 -5.13 -17.58 4.71
C LYS A 164 -6.46 -17.82 4.00
N LYS A 165 -7.50 -18.19 4.75
CA LYS A 165 -8.85 -18.41 4.20
C LYS A 165 -9.42 -17.13 3.59
N GLU A 166 -9.29 -16.00 4.28
CA GLU A 166 -9.71 -14.68 3.79
C GLU A 166 -9.02 -14.33 2.46
N TYR A 167 -7.71 -14.53 2.36
CA TYR A 167 -6.97 -14.30 1.12
C TYR A 167 -7.44 -15.22 -0.02
N GLU A 168 -7.61 -16.51 0.24
CA GLU A 168 -8.07 -17.48 -0.76
C GLU A 168 -9.49 -17.17 -1.26
N GLU A 169 -10.38 -16.69 -0.37
CA GLU A 169 -11.73 -16.24 -0.71
C GLU A 169 -11.68 -14.98 -1.58
N LEU A 170 -10.88 -13.97 -1.22
CA LEU A 170 -10.66 -12.77 -2.04
C LEU A 170 -10.14 -13.11 -3.45
N GLN A 171 -9.22 -14.07 -3.57
CA GLN A 171 -8.72 -14.51 -4.88
C GLN A 171 -9.81 -15.21 -5.71
N ARG A 172 -10.68 -15.99 -5.08
CA ARG A 172 -11.81 -16.66 -5.74
C ARG A 172 -12.80 -15.63 -6.26
N GLU A 173 -13.22 -14.68 -5.42
CA GLU A 173 -14.14 -13.61 -5.80
C GLU A 173 -13.60 -12.80 -6.99
N GLU A 174 -12.31 -12.47 -6.98
CA GLU A 174 -11.67 -11.74 -8.07
C GLU A 174 -11.69 -12.56 -9.39
N THR A 175 -11.40 -13.86 -9.29
CA THR A 175 -11.39 -14.76 -10.45
C THR A 175 -12.79 -14.91 -11.04
N GLU A 176 -13.81 -15.09 -10.19
CA GLU A 176 -15.21 -15.17 -10.62
C GLU A 176 -15.67 -13.86 -11.27
N LYS A 177 -15.29 -12.72 -10.70
CA LYS A 177 -15.60 -11.40 -11.26
C LYS A 177 -14.98 -11.25 -12.66
N GLN A 178 -13.72 -11.64 -12.82
CA GLN A 178 -13.03 -11.59 -14.11
C GLN A 178 -13.69 -12.50 -15.15
N GLN A 179 -14.09 -13.71 -14.76
CA GLN A 179 -14.80 -14.64 -15.64
C GLN A 179 -16.18 -14.11 -16.06
N ARG A 180 -16.94 -13.49 -15.15
CA ARG A 180 -18.22 -12.85 -15.48
C ARG A 180 -18.05 -11.72 -16.49
N ILE A 181 -17.06 -10.85 -16.28
CA ILE A 181 -16.74 -9.77 -17.23
C ILE A 181 -16.38 -10.34 -18.60
N TYR A 182 -15.54 -11.38 -18.66
CA TYR A 182 -15.17 -12.01 -19.91
C TYR A 182 -16.38 -12.62 -20.64
N ALA A 183 -17.25 -13.34 -19.91
CA ALA A 183 -18.47 -13.91 -20.48
C ALA A 183 -19.42 -12.83 -21.04
N GLU A 184 -19.55 -11.68 -20.37
CA GLU A 184 -20.33 -10.54 -20.86
C GLU A 184 -19.73 -9.92 -22.13
N ILE A 185 -18.40 -9.80 -22.22
CA ILE A 185 -17.71 -9.31 -23.42
C ILE A 185 -17.95 -10.25 -24.60
N CYS A 186 -17.83 -11.56 -24.39
CA CYS A 186 -18.10 -12.57 -25.42
C CYS A 186 -19.55 -12.52 -25.90
N LYS A 187 -20.52 -12.37 -24.98
CA LYS A 187 -21.95 -12.22 -25.33
C LYS A 187 -22.23 -10.96 -26.17
N ARG A 188 -21.44 -9.90 -25.99
CA ARG A 188 -21.57 -8.63 -26.71
C ARG A 188 -20.82 -8.58 -28.05
N GLY A 189 -20.21 -9.68 -28.50
CA GLY A 189 -19.62 -9.81 -29.83
C GLY A 189 -18.40 -8.93 -30.12
N LYS A 190 -17.76 -8.32 -29.10
CA LYS A 190 -16.54 -7.52 -29.29
C LYS A 190 -15.31 -8.45 -29.26
N LYS A 191 -14.52 -8.46 -30.34
CA LYS A 191 -13.23 -9.20 -30.42
C LYS A 191 -12.34 -8.84 -29.23
N THR A 192 -11.75 -9.87 -28.65
CA THR A 192 -10.97 -9.90 -27.41
C THR A 192 -9.71 -9.02 -27.45
N PRO A 193 -9.33 -8.36 -26.34
CA PRO A 193 -7.92 -8.14 -26.02
C PRO A 193 -7.32 -9.47 -25.57
N SER A 194 -6.17 -9.84 -26.12
CA SER A 194 -5.42 -11.06 -25.80
C SER A 194 -5.17 -11.19 -24.30
N VAL A 195 -5.69 -12.26 -23.68
CA VAL A 195 -5.35 -12.62 -22.29
C VAL A 195 -3.98 -13.29 -22.32
N VAL A 196 -2.96 -12.65 -21.74
CA VAL A 196 -1.69 -13.31 -21.41
C VAL A 196 -1.91 -13.99 -20.05
N ILE A 197 -1.91 -15.33 -20.05
CA ILE A 197 -2.05 -16.20 -18.87
C ILE A 197 -0.78 -16.17 -18.03
#